data_AF-A0A1Q5TIL3-F1
#
_entry.id   AF-A0A1Q5TIL3-F1
#
_cell.length_a   1.000
_cell.length_b   1.000
_cell.length_c   1.000
_cell.angle_alpha   90.00
_cell.angle_beta   90.00
_cell.angle_gamma   90.00
#
_symmetry.space_group_name_H-M   'P 1'
#
loop_
_entity.id
_entity.type
_entity.pdbx_description
1 polymer ?
#
loop_
_entity_poly.entity_id
_entity_poly.type
_entity_poly.pdbx_seq_one_letter_code
_entity_poly.pdbx_strand_id
1 'polypeptide(L)'
;MDHDEKEKLELQQRKAWDKYRECVRSRWNTSAINRMMEKGSSWSLFFPQNLHVGMQHNIDNLRHEIQMQPLSDKEKQFADCFMKKDFFIVHASDANLINNNERNLLIYSRYRLQEKGIKFPTHHSSVRDVFGLGNDDYVFFSLEVGYTLKKPLSVFGVNFYRIPYRRENMALRHSSMTLIDQVKLEAPNSKMLENISRRARAHLESRGFSRENVHFCGIDNCLEGLLYSIILETRNLSRFSMEKDVNLILSARTDDEMNRVINGLFRPEVRVPRMVGIPNDAYQAIMNKRF
;
A
#
# COMPACT_ATOMS: atom_id res chain seq x y z
N MET A 1 17.53 43.47 1.00
CA MET A 1 17.62 42.09 1.51
C MET A 1 18.61 41.38 0.62
N ASP A 2 19.71 40.93 1.21
CA ASP A 2 20.78 40.23 0.51
C ASP A 2 20.27 38.89 -0.05
N HIS A 3 20.89 38.37 -1.12
CA HIS A 3 20.52 37.09 -1.73
C HIS A 3 20.54 35.96 -0.70
N ASP A 4 21.53 35.96 0.19
CA ASP A 4 21.72 34.98 1.26
C ASP A 4 20.63 35.07 2.35
N GLU A 5 20.14 36.27 2.65
CA GLU A 5 19.04 36.47 3.60
C GLU A 5 17.72 35.96 3.05
N LYS A 6 17.47 36.19 1.76
CA LYS A 6 16.28 35.68 1.07
C LYS A 6 16.26 34.16 1.04
N GLU A 7 17.39 33.52 0.72
CA GLU A 7 17.49 32.06 0.68
C GLU A 7 17.30 31.43 2.07
N LYS A 8 17.88 32.02 3.12
CA LYS A 8 17.66 31.59 4.51
C LYS A 8 16.19 31.69 4.92
N LEU A 9 15.52 32.78 4.57
CA LEU A 9 14.11 32.97 4.87
C LEU A 9 13.23 31.96 4.14
N GLU A 10 13.49 31.71 2.85
CA GLU A 10 12.78 30.69 2.07
C GLU A 10 12.96 29.29 2.66
N LEU A 11 14.19 28.93 3.08
CA LEU A 11 14.46 27.65 3.72
C LEU A 11 13.73 27.50 5.05
N GLN A 12 13.69 28.55 5.88
CA GLN A 12 12.95 28.56 7.14
C GLN A 12 11.45 28.38 6.90
N GLN A 13 10.88 29.08 5.92
CA GLN A 13 9.48 28.94 5.53
C GLN A 13 9.17 27.53 5.05
N ARG A 14 10.00 26.93 4.20
CA ARG A 14 9.84 25.54 3.73
C ARG A 14 9.82 24.56 4.91
N LYS A 15 10.78 24.67 5.84
CA LYS A 15 10.82 23.84 7.06
C LYS A 15 9.56 23.99 7.92
N ALA A 16 9.05 25.21 8.07
CA ALA A 16 7.82 25.47 8.82
C ALA A 16 6.59 24.82 8.15
N TRP A 17 6.46 24.96 6.83
CA TRP A 17 5.41 24.30 6.04
C TRP A 17 5.52 22.78 6.10
N ASP A 18 6.73 22.23 6.07
CA ASP A 18 6.95 20.78 6.19
C ASP A 18 6.46 20.25 7.53
N LYS A 19 6.83 20.94 8.62
CA LYS A 19 6.36 20.61 9.96
C LYS A 19 4.84 20.71 10.07
N TYR A 20 4.23 21.77 9.52
CA TYR A 20 2.78 21.92 9.52
C TYR A 20 2.09 20.77 8.77
N ARG A 21 2.57 20.45 7.57
CA ARG A 21 2.05 19.34 6.75
C ARG A 21 2.17 18.01 7.49
N GLU A 22 3.31 17.72 8.10
CA GLU A 22 3.51 16.51 8.91
C GLU A 22 2.47 16.42 10.04
N CYS A 23 2.29 17.50 10.83
CA CYS A 23 1.29 17.52 11.90
C CYS A 23 -0.15 17.32 11.38
N VAL A 24 -0.50 17.92 10.25
CA VAL A 24 -1.82 17.75 9.63
C VAL A 24 -2.04 16.30 9.20
N ARG A 25 -1.05 15.70 8.51
CA ARG A 25 -1.17 14.32 8.03
C ARG A 25 -1.18 13.29 9.15
N SER A 26 -0.39 13.51 10.21
CA SER A 26 -0.43 12.70 11.42
C SER A 26 -1.82 12.72 12.06
N ARG A 27 -2.43 13.91 12.22
CA ARG A 27 -3.81 14.04 12.70
C ARG A 27 -4.83 13.33 11.81
N TRP A 28 -4.67 13.42 10.49
CA TRP A 28 -5.56 12.68 9.57
C TRP A 28 -5.42 11.17 9.72
N ASN A 29 -4.19 10.67 9.88
CA ASN A 29 -3.97 9.25 10.14
C ASN A 29 -4.66 8.78 11.41
N THR A 30 -4.47 9.50 12.53
CA THR A 30 -5.14 9.19 13.79
C THR A 30 -6.66 9.27 13.67
N SER A 31 -7.18 10.30 13.02
CA SER A 31 -8.63 10.44 12.79
C SER A 31 -9.20 9.30 11.95
N ALA A 32 -8.50 8.88 10.89
CA ALA A 32 -8.95 7.80 10.01
C ALA A 32 -8.91 6.45 10.72
N ILE A 33 -7.89 6.19 11.54
CA ILE A 33 -7.81 4.96 12.36
C ILE A 33 -8.87 4.95 13.45
N ASN A 34 -9.06 6.05 14.19
CA ASN A 34 -10.11 6.14 15.20
C ASN A 34 -11.49 5.91 14.57
N ARG A 35 -11.74 6.48 13.38
CA ARG A 35 -12.97 6.23 12.64
C ARG A 35 -13.17 4.75 12.33
N MET A 36 -12.14 4.04 11.86
CA MET A 36 -12.22 2.60 11.65
C MET A 36 -12.64 1.88 12.93
N MET A 37 -11.99 2.18 14.05
CA MET A 37 -12.26 1.55 15.35
C MET A 37 -13.66 1.89 15.90
N GLU A 38 -14.13 3.12 15.71
CA GLU A 38 -15.41 3.59 16.23
C GLU A 38 -16.61 3.21 15.36
N LYS A 39 -16.43 3.15 14.03
CA LYS A 39 -17.52 2.98 13.05
C LYS A 39 -17.51 1.63 12.36
N GLY A 40 -16.37 0.95 12.31
CA GLY A 40 -16.25 -0.36 11.67
C GLY A 40 -16.65 -1.48 12.62
N SER A 41 -17.80 -2.10 12.38
CA SER A 41 -18.32 -3.21 13.19
C SER A 41 -17.41 -4.45 13.23
N SER A 42 -16.50 -4.57 12.25
CA SER A 42 -15.53 -5.67 12.18
C SER A 42 -14.37 -5.52 13.18
N TRP A 43 -14.21 -4.35 13.80
CA TRP A 43 -13.17 -4.09 14.81
C TRP A 43 -13.70 -4.25 16.24
N SER A 44 -14.95 -3.89 16.49
CA SER A 44 -15.55 -3.83 17.82
C SER A 44 -15.74 -5.18 18.52
N LEU A 45 -15.78 -6.30 17.79
CA LEU A 45 -15.98 -7.63 18.38
C LEU A 45 -14.68 -8.32 18.84
N PHE A 46 -13.52 -7.95 18.32
CA PHE A 46 -12.31 -8.79 18.45
C PHE A 46 -11.02 -8.01 18.74
N PHE A 47 -11.07 -6.67 18.86
CA PHE A 47 -9.85 -5.87 18.97
C PHE A 47 -9.88 -4.90 20.18
N PRO A 48 -9.39 -5.32 21.35
CA PRO A 48 -9.30 -4.45 22.53
C PRO A 48 -8.13 -3.45 22.45
N GLN A 49 -7.22 -3.60 21.48
CA GLN A 49 -6.04 -2.75 21.32
C GLN A 49 -6.27 -1.63 20.29
N ASN A 50 -5.48 -0.56 20.40
CA ASN A 50 -5.46 0.50 19.40
C ASN A 50 -4.83 -0.04 18.10
N LEU A 51 -5.52 0.07 16.96
CA LEU A 51 -5.03 -0.41 15.66
C LEU A 51 -3.65 0.18 15.28
N HIS A 52 -3.32 1.40 15.71
CA HIS A 52 -1.97 1.95 15.55
C HIS A 52 -0.89 1.09 16.21
N VAL A 53 -1.15 0.64 17.44
CA VAL A 53 -0.23 -0.20 18.21
C VAL A 53 -0.15 -1.58 17.55
N GLY A 54 -1.28 -2.13 17.09
CA GLY A 54 -1.31 -3.39 16.35
C GLY A 54 -0.44 -3.38 15.09
N MET A 55 -0.55 -2.34 14.26
CA MET A 55 0.27 -2.22 13.05
C MET A 55 1.77 -2.14 13.34
N GLN A 56 2.17 -1.48 14.43
CA GLN A 56 3.56 -1.42 14.85
C GLN A 56 4.03 -2.77 15.41
N HIS A 57 3.21 -3.43 16.22
CA HIS A 57 3.50 -4.76 16.75
C HIS A 57 3.70 -5.80 15.64
N ASN A 58 2.91 -5.73 14.55
CA ASN A 58 3.05 -6.63 13.42
C ASN A 58 4.44 -6.59 12.79
N ILE A 59 4.98 -5.39 12.51
CA ILE A 59 6.30 -5.28 11.90
C ILE A 59 7.40 -5.69 12.89
N ASP A 60 7.24 -5.39 14.18
CA ASP A 60 8.20 -5.77 15.21
C ASP A 60 8.24 -7.29 15.39
N ASN A 61 7.09 -7.97 15.31
CA ASN A 61 7.02 -9.43 15.30
C ASN A 61 7.71 -10.02 14.07
N LEU A 62 7.48 -9.48 12.86
CA LEU A 62 8.17 -9.94 11.66
C LEU A 62 9.70 -9.76 11.77
N ARG A 63 10.15 -8.61 12.27
CA ARG A 63 11.58 -8.37 12.54
C ARG A 63 12.14 -9.38 13.53
N HIS A 64 11.39 -9.68 14.60
CA HIS A 64 11.79 -10.69 15.57
C HIS A 64 11.92 -12.08 14.94
N GLU A 65 10.95 -12.53 14.15
CA GLU A 65 11.01 -13.81 13.43
C GLU A 65 12.23 -13.91 12.50
N ILE A 66 12.55 -12.84 11.77
CA ILE A 66 13.73 -12.77 10.91
C ILE A 66 15.04 -12.74 11.73
N GLN A 67 15.06 -12.14 12.91
CA GLN A 67 16.22 -12.17 13.80
C GLN A 67 16.46 -13.56 14.40
N MET A 68 15.38 -14.24 14.81
CA MET A 68 15.44 -15.59 15.38
C MET A 68 15.87 -16.64 14.36
N GLN A 69 15.53 -16.44 13.09
CA GLN A 69 15.98 -17.26 11.97
C GLN A 69 16.56 -16.34 10.89
N PRO A 70 17.86 -16.01 10.97
CA PRO A 70 18.50 -15.10 10.03
C PRO A 70 18.32 -15.52 8.57
N LEU A 71 18.31 -14.52 7.67
CA LEU A 71 18.13 -14.76 6.24
C LEU A 71 19.23 -15.68 5.68
N SER A 72 18.82 -16.70 4.92
CA SER A 72 19.71 -17.48 4.07
C SER A 72 20.26 -16.61 2.92
N ASP A 73 21.30 -17.07 2.23
CA ASP A 73 21.90 -16.29 1.15
C ASP A 73 20.94 -16.01 -0.01
N LYS A 74 20.03 -16.94 -0.32
CA LYS A 74 18.99 -16.73 -1.34
C LYS A 74 17.97 -15.69 -0.89
N GLU A 75 17.56 -15.73 0.37
CA GLU A 75 16.64 -14.75 0.95
C GLU A 75 17.28 -13.36 1.00
N LYS A 76 18.57 -13.26 1.35
CA LYS A 76 19.33 -11.99 1.31
C LYS A 76 19.38 -11.42 -0.10
N GLN A 77 19.70 -12.24 -1.11
CA GLN A 77 19.72 -11.78 -2.51
C GLN A 77 18.35 -11.31 -2.99
N PHE A 78 17.28 -12.00 -2.60
CA PHE A 78 15.91 -11.58 -2.90
C PHE A 78 15.57 -10.25 -2.19
N ALA A 79 15.88 -10.14 -0.90
CA ALA A 79 15.65 -8.95 -0.09
C ALA A 79 16.39 -7.73 -0.65
N ASP A 80 17.67 -7.88 -0.99
CA ASP A 80 18.48 -6.82 -1.60
C ASP A 80 17.91 -6.37 -2.94
N CYS A 81 17.42 -7.32 -3.75
CA CYS A 81 16.79 -7.00 -5.03
C CYS A 81 15.46 -6.27 -4.81
N PHE A 82 14.61 -6.77 -3.92
CA PHE A 82 13.31 -6.20 -3.57
C PHE A 82 13.44 -4.76 -3.06
N MET A 83 14.32 -4.51 -2.09
CA MET A 83 14.46 -3.18 -1.47
C MET A 83 15.08 -2.14 -2.40
N LYS A 84 15.75 -2.56 -3.47
CA LYS A 84 16.27 -1.67 -4.53
C LYS A 84 15.25 -1.35 -5.61
N LYS A 85 14.06 -1.96 -5.57
CA LYS A 85 13.01 -1.71 -6.58
C LYS A 85 12.35 -0.35 -6.40
N ASP A 86 11.97 0.22 -7.53
CA ASP A 86 11.10 1.39 -7.58
C ASP A 86 9.63 0.96 -7.46
N PHE A 87 9.04 1.23 -6.29
CA PHE A 87 7.62 0.99 -6.05
C PHE A 87 6.78 2.19 -6.46
N PHE A 88 5.62 1.91 -7.04
CA PHE A 88 4.60 2.89 -7.40
C PHE A 88 3.27 2.49 -6.77
N ILE A 89 2.55 3.46 -6.24
CA ILE A 89 1.15 3.29 -5.88
C ILE A 89 0.27 3.80 -7.03
N VAL A 90 -0.77 3.05 -7.37
CA VAL A 90 -1.60 3.31 -8.55
C VAL A 90 -3.05 3.48 -8.15
N HIS A 91 -3.63 4.61 -8.55
CA HIS A 91 -5.05 4.89 -8.42
C HIS A 91 -5.71 4.92 -9.79
N ALA A 92 -6.87 4.28 -9.93
CA ALA A 92 -7.65 4.28 -11.16
C ALA A 92 -8.95 5.07 -10.96
N SER A 93 -9.31 5.91 -11.92
CA SER A 93 -10.54 6.70 -11.89
C SER A 93 -11.03 7.05 -13.29
N ASP A 94 -12.33 7.14 -13.49
CA ASP A 94 -12.91 7.71 -14.72
C ASP A 94 -12.86 9.25 -14.70
N ALA A 95 -12.77 9.85 -13.53
CA ALA A 95 -12.63 11.30 -13.41
C ALA A 95 -11.22 11.75 -13.81
N ASN A 96 -11.16 12.95 -14.42
CA ASN A 96 -9.90 13.66 -14.62
C ASN A 96 -9.50 14.39 -13.31
N LEU A 97 -8.63 13.75 -12.53
CA LEU A 97 -8.19 14.21 -11.20
C LEU A 97 -7.08 15.27 -11.25
N ILE A 98 -6.70 15.68 -12.46
CA ILE A 98 -5.67 16.70 -12.73
C ILE A 98 -6.28 17.91 -13.44
N ASN A 99 -7.61 18.01 -13.45
CA ASN A 99 -8.35 19.12 -14.06
C ASN A 99 -8.35 20.37 -13.15
N ASN A 100 -7.16 20.91 -12.90
CA ASN A 100 -6.94 22.18 -12.23
C ASN A 100 -5.82 22.94 -12.94
N ASN A 101 -5.76 24.26 -12.72
CA ASN A 101 -4.83 25.15 -13.45
C ASN A 101 -3.37 24.72 -13.32
N GLU A 102 -2.98 24.21 -12.15
CA GLU A 102 -1.61 23.77 -11.86
C GLU A 102 -1.34 22.32 -12.28
N ARG A 103 -2.37 21.60 -12.77
CA ARG A 103 -2.32 20.17 -13.11
C ARG A 103 -1.80 19.29 -11.96
N ASN A 104 -2.01 19.70 -10.72
CA ASN A 104 -1.69 18.89 -9.55
C ASN A 104 -2.66 17.71 -9.47
N LEU A 105 -2.18 16.53 -9.05
CA LEU A 105 -3.04 15.39 -8.79
C LEU A 105 -3.70 15.55 -7.42
N LEU A 106 -5.03 15.62 -7.39
CA LEU A 106 -5.83 15.71 -6.17
C LEU A 106 -6.78 14.51 -6.08
N ILE A 107 -6.57 13.66 -5.08
CA ILE A 107 -7.40 12.49 -4.82
C ILE A 107 -7.97 12.62 -3.40
N TYR A 108 -9.28 12.50 -3.28
CA TYR A 108 -10.00 12.60 -2.01
C TYR A 108 -10.54 11.24 -1.58
N SER A 109 -10.54 10.98 -0.27
CA SER A 109 -11.25 9.83 0.30
C SER A 109 -12.75 9.97 0.03
N ARG A 110 -13.48 8.86 0.12
CA ARG A 110 -14.95 8.88 0.01
C ARG A 110 -15.55 9.87 0.99
N TYR A 111 -15.14 9.79 2.25
CA TYR A 111 -15.61 10.69 3.31
C TYR A 111 -15.35 12.15 2.94
N ARG A 112 -14.15 12.48 2.43
CA ARG A 112 -13.79 13.84 2.02
C ARG A 112 -14.56 14.33 0.79
N LEU A 113 -14.87 13.45 -0.16
CA LEU A 113 -15.73 13.77 -1.30
C LEU A 113 -17.14 14.15 -0.83
N GLN A 114 -17.70 13.40 0.13
CA GLN A 114 -19.00 13.70 0.74
C GLN A 114 -18.99 15.03 1.49
N GLU A 115 -17.98 15.27 2.34
CA GLU A 115 -17.80 16.56 3.05
C GLU A 115 -17.77 17.76 2.09
N LYS A 116 -17.19 17.57 0.90
CA LYS A 116 -17.05 18.61 -0.12
C LYS A 116 -18.23 18.71 -1.08
N GLY A 117 -19.24 17.83 -0.98
CA GLY A 117 -20.36 17.78 -1.93
C GLY A 117 -19.94 17.42 -3.36
N ILE A 118 -18.78 16.78 -3.54
CA ILE A 118 -18.31 16.33 -4.86
C ILE A 118 -19.05 15.04 -5.21
N LYS A 119 -19.65 14.96 -6.39
CA LYS A 119 -20.34 13.75 -6.87
C LYS A 119 -19.32 12.67 -7.27
N PHE A 120 -19.59 11.43 -6.89
CA PHE A 120 -18.76 10.28 -7.25
C PHE A 120 -19.61 8.99 -7.31
N PRO A 121 -19.14 7.95 -8.02
CA PRO A 121 -19.82 6.66 -8.05
C PRO A 121 -19.77 5.99 -6.67
N THR A 122 -20.93 5.84 -6.03
CA THR A 122 -21.01 5.29 -4.67
C THR A 122 -20.79 3.79 -4.59
N HIS A 123 -20.93 3.07 -5.71
CA HIS A 123 -20.83 1.61 -5.80
C HIS A 123 -19.38 1.07 -5.79
N HIS A 124 -18.37 1.94 -5.89
CA HIS A 124 -16.96 1.55 -5.74
C HIS A 124 -16.55 1.23 -4.29
N SER A 125 -17.41 1.52 -3.31
CA SER A 125 -17.22 1.12 -1.91
C SER A 125 -18.44 0.30 -1.48
N SER A 126 -18.21 -0.91 -0.98
CA SER A 126 -19.28 -1.75 -0.48
C SER A 126 -19.78 -1.26 0.88
N VAL A 127 -20.95 -1.73 1.29
CA VAL A 127 -21.47 -1.52 2.66
C VAL A 127 -20.49 -2.07 3.70
N ARG A 128 -19.78 -3.16 3.40
CA ARG A 128 -18.78 -3.76 4.30
C ARG A 128 -17.53 -2.91 4.43
N ASP A 129 -17.12 -2.17 3.39
CA ASP A 129 -16.01 -1.23 3.50
C ASP A 129 -16.37 -0.07 4.44
N VAL A 130 -17.53 0.55 4.19
CA VAL A 130 -17.96 1.75 4.92
C VAL A 130 -18.37 1.43 6.36
N PHE A 131 -19.23 0.44 6.58
CA PHE A 131 -19.79 0.13 7.90
C PHE A 131 -19.12 -1.06 8.58
N GLY A 132 -18.56 -1.99 7.80
CA GLY A 132 -17.81 -3.12 8.35
C GLY A 132 -16.42 -2.70 8.79
N LEU A 133 -15.66 -2.02 7.93
CA LEU A 133 -14.28 -1.61 8.22
C LEU A 133 -14.14 -0.16 8.67
N GLY A 134 -15.09 0.73 8.32
CA GLY A 134 -14.97 2.17 8.65
C GLY A 134 -13.79 2.85 7.95
N ASN A 135 -13.33 2.30 6.82
CA ASN A 135 -12.12 2.75 6.12
C ASN A 135 -12.41 3.77 4.99
N ASP A 136 -13.60 4.37 4.99
CA ASP A 136 -14.08 5.31 3.97
C ASP A 136 -13.38 6.67 3.99
N ASP A 137 -12.59 6.97 5.02
CA ASP A 137 -11.69 8.14 5.06
C ASP A 137 -10.27 7.84 4.56
N TYR A 138 -10.06 6.75 3.82
CA TYR A 138 -8.83 6.48 3.09
C TYR A 138 -8.98 6.67 1.58
N VAL A 139 -7.87 7.03 0.94
CA VAL A 139 -7.66 6.88 -0.50
C VAL A 139 -6.89 5.58 -0.72
N PHE A 140 -7.39 4.75 -1.64
CA PHE A 140 -6.87 3.41 -1.90
C PHE A 140 -6.05 3.36 -3.19
N PHE A 141 -4.98 2.57 -3.13
CA PHE A 141 -4.04 2.37 -4.24
C PHE A 141 -3.60 0.91 -4.30
N SER A 142 -3.42 0.39 -5.51
CA SER A 142 -2.66 -0.85 -5.71
C SER A 142 -1.15 -0.56 -5.69
N LEU A 143 -0.34 -1.50 -5.20
CA LEU A 143 1.12 -1.44 -5.30
C LEU A 143 1.60 -2.08 -6.61
N GLU A 144 2.48 -1.39 -7.34
CA GLU A 144 3.17 -1.89 -8.52
C GLU A 144 4.69 -1.71 -8.38
N VAL A 145 5.45 -2.56 -9.05
CA VAL A 145 6.90 -2.43 -9.20
C VAL A 145 7.26 -1.94 -10.59
N GLY A 146 8.14 -0.96 -10.67
CA GLY A 146 8.72 -0.46 -11.92
C GLY A 146 7.96 0.68 -12.59
N TYR A 147 8.62 1.28 -13.58
CA TYR A 147 8.18 2.53 -14.22
C TYR A 147 7.07 2.37 -15.26
N THR A 148 6.66 1.16 -15.61
CA THR A 148 5.59 0.89 -16.59
C THR A 148 4.32 0.41 -15.89
N LEU A 149 3.15 0.92 -16.30
CA LEU A 149 1.86 0.48 -15.77
C LEU A 149 1.70 -1.04 -15.97
N LYS A 150 1.39 -1.76 -14.90
CA LYS A 150 1.25 -3.23 -14.95
C LYS A 150 -0.20 -3.66 -15.11
N LYS A 151 -1.14 -2.85 -14.64
CA LYS A 151 -2.58 -3.11 -14.77
C LYS A 151 -3.15 -2.49 -16.06
N PRO A 152 -3.63 -3.28 -17.04
CA PRO A 152 -4.18 -2.73 -18.28
C PRO A 152 -5.60 -2.18 -18.13
N LEU A 153 -6.37 -2.66 -17.15
CA LEU A 153 -7.79 -2.36 -16.95
C LEU A 153 -8.14 -2.30 -15.47
N SER A 154 -9.06 -1.42 -15.07
CA SER A 154 -9.57 -1.35 -13.71
C SER A 154 -11.08 -1.13 -13.72
N VAL A 155 -11.80 -1.84 -12.85
CA VAL A 155 -13.24 -1.61 -12.63
C VAL A 155 -13.54 -0.25 -12.00
N PHE A 156 -12.52 0.40 -11.44
CA PHE A 156 -12.63 1.72 -10.81
C PHE A 156 -12.44 2.89 -11.81
N GLY A 157 -12.01 2.57 -13.04
CA GLY A 157 -11.98 3.51 -14.13
C GLY A 157 -10.81 3.34 -15.09
N VAL A 158 -10.83 4.14 -16.16
CA VAL A 158 -9.92 4.01 -17.30
C VAL A 158 -8.67 4.88 -17.23
N ASN A 159 -8.64 5.91 -16.39
CA ASN A 159 -7.44 6.73 -16.18
C ASN A 159 -6.64 6.21 -15.00
N PHE A 160 -5.32 6.15 -15.15
CA PHE A 160 -4.41 5.67 -14.11
C PHE A 160 -3.46 6.79 -13.67
N TYR A 161 -3.33 6.93 -12.36
CA TYR A 161 -2.43 7.88 -11.72
C TYR A 161 -1.42 7.11 -10.87
N ARG A 162 -0.14 7.20 -11.23
CA ARG A 162 0.94 6.43 -10.60
C ARG A 162 1.86 7.38 -9.86
N ILE A 163 2.09 7.13 -8.58
CA ILE A 163 2.90 7.98 -7.71
C ILE A 163 4.06 7.14 -7.18
N PRO A 164 5.32 7.59 -7.30
CA PRO A 164 6.45 6.94 -6.67
C PRO A 164 6.21 6.78 -5.16
N TYR A 165 6.30 5.54 -4.66
CA TYR A 165 6.06 5.21 -3.26
C TYR A 165 7.37 5.29 -2.47
N ARG A 166 7.77 6.52 -2.14
CA ARG A 166 9.07 6.81 -1.50
C ARG A 166 8.92 7.73 -0.29
N ARG A 167 9.82 7.62 0.69
CA ARG A 167 9.78 8.32 1.98
C ARG A 167 9.83 9.84 1.85
N GLU A 168 10.48 10.34 0.80
CA GLU A 168 10.60 11.78 0.50
C GLU A 168 9.24 12.39 0.17
N ASN A 169 8.30 11.59 -0.31
CA ASN A 169 6.94 12.03 -0.58
C ASN A 169 6.16 12.18 0.74
N MET A 170 6.14 13.41 1.26
CA MET A 170 5.41 13.74 2.49
C MET A 170 3.93 13.37 2.45
N ALA A 171 3.30 13.36 1.27
CA ALA A 171 1.90 12.95 1.14
C ALA A 171 1.71 11.46 1.49
N LEU A 172 2.77 10.65 1.50
CA LEU A 172 2.67 9.20 1.66
C LEU A 172 3.26 8.70 2.99
N ARG A 173 3.88 9.56 3.81
CA ARG A 173 4.56 9.17 5.06
C ARG A 173 3.69 8.43 6.06
N HIS A 174 2.44 8.86 6.22
CA HIS A 174 1.46 8.19 7.07
C HIS A 174 0.53 7.26 6.30
N SER A 175 0.97 6.77 5.14
CA SER A 175 0.26 5.68 4.46
C SER A 175 0.35 4.41 5.31
N SER A 176 -0.67 3.57 5.18
CA SER A 176 -0.63 2.20 5.66
C SER A 176 -0.77 1.24 4.50
N MET A 177 -0.36 0.00 4.69
CA MET A 177 -0.55 -1.08 3.73
C MET A 177 -1.33 -2.19 4.40
N THR A 178 -2.24 -2.81 3.65
CA THR A 178 -2.74 -4.13 3.98
C THR A 178 -2.25 -5.14 2.97
N LEU A 179 -1.86 -6.32 3.44
CA LEU A 179 -1.37 -7.36 2.55
C LEU A 179 -2.47 -8.01 1.72
N ILE A 180 -3.71 -8.06 2.23
CA ILE A 180 -4.83 -8.77 1.61
C ILE A 180 -6.14 -7.99 1.79
N ASP A 181 -7.21 -8.41 1.13
CA ASP A 181 -8.56 -7.85 1.31
C ASP A 181 -9.04 -8.06 2.75
N GLN A 182 -9.26 -6.97 3.49
CA GLN A 182 -9.67 -7.00 4.90
C GLN A 182 -11.12 -7.43 5.13
N VAL A 183 -11.97 -7.34 4.12
CA VAL A 183 -13.36 -7.77 4.21
C VAL A 183 -13.43 -9.28 4.05
N LYS A 184 -12.75 -9.82 3.03
CA LYS A 184 -12.80 -11.24 2.69
C LYS A 184 -11.83 -12.09 3.50
N LEU A 185 -10.66 -11.54 3.83
CA LEU A 185 -9.56 -12.26 4.48
C LEU A 185 -9.10 -13.52 3.72
N GLU A 186 -9.31 -13.53 2.40
CA GLU A 186 -9.00 -14.65 1.51
C GLU A 186 -7.61 -14.49 0.91
N ALA A 187 -6.93 -15.62 0.72
CA ALA A 187 -5.70 -15.66 -0.07
C ALA A 187 -5.94 -15.16 -1.50
N PRO A 188 -5.00 -14.39 -2.07
CA PRO A 188 -5.10 -14.03 -3.47
C PRO A 188 -4.96 -15.27 -4.35
N ASN A 189 -5.52 -15.18 -5.55
CA ASN A 189 -5.36 -16.23 -6.53
C ASN A 189 -3.88 -16.31 -6.97
N SER A 190 -3.27 -17.47 -6.80
CA SER A 190 -1.84 -17.68 -7.06
C SER A 190 -1.48 -17.78 -8.55
N LYS A 191 -2.43 -17.57 -9.47
CA LYS A 191 -2.22 -17.62 -10.93
C LYS A 191 -1.10 -16.71 -11.44
N MET A 192 -0.77 -15.64 -10.71
CA MET A 192 0.35 -14.76 -11.07
C MET A 192 1.71 -15.39 -10.83
N LEU A 193 1.80 -16.42 -9.97
CA LEU A 193 2.99 -17.24 -9.83
C LEU A 193 2.98 -18.31 -10.93
N GLU A 194 3.72 -18.03 -11.99
CA GLU A 194 3.91 -18.96 -13.11
C GLU A 194 4.78 -20.15 -12.66
N ASN A 195 4.51 -21.33 -13.21
CA ASN A 195 5.31 -22.56 -13.04
C ASN A 195 5.45 -23.10 -11.60
N ILE A 196 4.70 -22.59 -10.62
CA ILE A 196 4.61 -23.24 -9.30
C ILE A 196 3.85 -24.56 -9.39
N SER A 197 4.21 -25.50 -8.53
CA SER A 197 3.58 -26.81 -8.44
C SER A 197 2.12 -26.68 -8.00
N ARG A 198 1.28 -27.66 -8.39
CA ARG A 198 -0.11 -27.76 -7.92
C ARG A 198 -0.20 -27.82 -6.39
N ARG A 199 0.79 -28.43 -5.73
CA ARG A 199 0.85 -28.53 -4.27
C ARG A 199 1.09 -27.17 -3.63
N ALA A 200 2.02 -26.37 -4.17
CA ALA A 200 2.27 -25.01 -3.70
C ALA A 200 1.05 -24.12 -3.93
N ARG A 201 0.42 -24.20 -5.11
CA ARG A 201 -0.82 -23.48 -5.40
C ARG A 201 -1.93 -23.79 -4.37
N ALA A 202 -2.18 -25.08 -4.12
CA ALA A 202 -3.18 -25.48 -3.13
C ALA A 202 -2.86 -24.97 -1.72
N HIS A 203 -1.59 -25.00 -1.32
CA HIS A 203 -1.15 -24.45 -0.03
C HIS A 203 -1.43 -22.95 0.04
N LEU A 204 -0.93 -22.18 -0.94
CA LEU A 204 -1.04 -20.72 -0.96
C LEU A 204 -2.50 -20.23 -1.00
N GLU A 205 -3.38 -20.94 -1.69
CA GLU A 205 -4.80 -20.58 -1.82
C GLU A 205 -5.64 -21.02 -0.61
N SER A 206 -5.11 -21.91 0.23
CA SER A 206 -5.76 -22.38 1.47
C SER A 206 -5.42 -21.56 2.72
N ARG A 207 -4.53 -20.56 2.60
CA ARG A 207 -4.06 -19.77 3.74
C ARG A 207 -5.20 -18.97 4.34
N GLY A 208 -5.33 -19.05 5.66
CA GLY A 208 -6.17 -18.15 6.44
C GLY A 208 -5.38 -16.93 6.89
N PHE A 209 -6.03 -15.78 6.93
CA PHE A 209 -5.45 -14.55 7.41
C PHE A 209 -6.28 -13.96 8.53
N SER A 210 -5.61 -13.37 9.51
CA SER A 210 -6.27 -12.58 10.53
C SER A 210 -6.14 -11.09 10.21
N ARG A 211 -7.24 -10.37 10.36
CA ARG A 211 -7.33 -8.95 9.97
C ARG A 211 -6.27 -8.11 10.66
N GLU A 212 -6.01 -8.38 11.93
CA GLU A 212 -5.07 -7.61 12.75
C GLU A 212 -3.61 -7.75 12.31
N ASN A 213 -3.22 -8.88 11.71
CA ASN A 213 -1.82 -9.22 11.45
C ASN A 213 -1.33 -8.82 10.05
N VAL A 214 -2.23 -8.30 9.20
CA VAL A 214 -1.95 -8.02 7.79
C VAL A 214 -1.77 -6.53 7.50
N HIS A 215 -1.43 -5.73 8.51
CA HIS A 215 -1.33 -4.28 8.41
C HIS A 215 0.01 -3.73 8.89
N PHE A 216 0.49 -2.73 8.15
CA PHE A 216 1.68 -1.96 8.49
C PHE A 216 1.42 -0.48 8.27
N CYS A 217 2.10 0.38 9.05
CA CYS A 217 1.98 1.84 8.94
C CYS A 217 3.36 2.47 8.70
N GLY A 218 3.42 3.42 7.78
CA GLY A 218 4.65 4.05 7.33
C GLY A 218 5.30 3.29 6.18
N ILE A 219 5.81 4.02 5.19
CA ILE A 219 6.30 3.46 3.91
C ILE A 219 7.32 2.34 4.13
N ASP A 220 8.29 2.56 5.00
CA ASP A 220 9.36 1.59 5.25
C ASP A 220 8.83 0.32 5.89
N ASN A 221 8.03 0.45 6.95
CA ASN A 221 7.39 -0.69 7.60
C ASN A 221 6.44 -1.42 6.65
N CYS A 222 5.79 -0.73 5.71
CA CYS A 222 4.93 -1.36 4.71
C CYS A 222 5.74 -2.23 3.74
N LEU A 223 6.84 -1.70 3.20
CA LEU A 223 7.69 -2.43 2.26
C LEU A 223 8.45 -3.56 2.96
N GLU A 224 8.98 -3.32 4.16
CA GLU A 224 9.66 -4.33 4.98
C GLU A 224 8.69 -5.41 5.44
N GLY A 225 7.49 -5.04 5.88
CA GLY A 225 6.45 -5.98 6.28
C GLY A 225 6.01 -6.88 5.13
N LEU A 226 5.86 -6.32 3.92
CA LEU A 226 5.60 -7.11 2.70
C LEU A 226 6.77 -8.05 2.38
N LEU A 227 8.01 -7.56 2.41
CA LEU A 227 9.21 -8.36 2.15
C LEU A 227 9.31 -9.55 3.12
N TYR A 228 9.23 -9.30 4.41
CA TYR A 228 9.35 -10.36 5.42
C TYR A 228 8.19 -11.33 5.36
N SER A 229 6.98 -10.87 5.06
CA SER A 229 5.83 -11.77 4.84
C SER A 229 6.07 -12.71 3.66
N ILE A 230 6.67 -12.23 2.56
CA ILE A 230 7.08 -13.09 1.43
C ILE A 230 8.14 -14.11 1.87
N ILE A 231 9.18 -13.67 2.60
CA ILE A 231 10.24 -14.57 3.07
C ILE A 231 9.67 -15.66 3.99
N LEU A 232 8.86 -15.29 4.99
CA LEU A 232 8.24 -16.26 5.89
C LEU A 232 7.31 -17.23 5.16
N GLU A 233 6.60 -16.76 4.13
CA GLU A 233 5.80 -17.64 3.28
C GLU A 233 6.67 -18.65 2.52
N THR A 234 7.82 -18.21 1.98
CA THR A 234 8.75 -19.15 1.33
C THR A 234 9.33 -20.17 2.30
N ARG A 235 9.61 -19.78 3.55
CA ARG A 235 10.03 -20.72 4.60
C ARG A 235 8.93 -21.73 4.92
N ASN A 236 7.67 -21.30 4.91
CA ASN A 236 6.53 -22.19 5.10
C ASN A 236 6.45 -23.24 3.99
N LEU A 237 6.58 -22.83 2.72
CA LEU A 237 6.65 -23.74 1.58
C LEU A 237 7.81 -24.74 1.68
N SER A 238 8.99 -24.29 2.13
CA SER A 238 10.14 -25.18 2.41
C SER A 238 9.82 -26.26 3.45
N ARG A 239 9.09 -25.92 4.53
CA ARG A 239 8.66 -26.90 5.56
C ARG A 239 7.77 -28.01 4.98
N PHE A 240 7.06 -27.73 3.89
CA PHE A 240 6.27 -28.71 3.15
C PHE A 240 7.01 -29.38 1.97
N SER A 241 8.35 -29.27 1.95
CA SER A 241 9.24 -29.86 0.94
C SER A 241 9.00 -29.33 -0.48
N MET A 242 8.65 -28.04 -0.61
CA MET A 242 8.37 -27.39 -1.90
C MET A 242 9.55 -26.53 -2.40
N GLU A 243 10.77 -27.04 -2.26
CA GLU A 243 12.02 -26.28 -2.53
C GLU A 243 12.11 -25.72 -3.96
N LYS A 244 11.56 -26.42 -4.96
CA LYS A 244 11.54 -25.90 -6.34
C LYS A 244 10.69 -24.63 -6.45
N ASP A 245 9.55 -24.60 -5.77
CA ASP A 245 8.63 -23.45 -5.76
C ASP A 245 9.24 -22.26 -4.99
N VAL A 246 9.90 -22.54 -3.88
CA VAL A 246 10.66 -21.55 -3.11
C VAL A 246 11.75 -20.90 -3.96
N ASN A 247 12.52 -21.72 -4.69
CA ASN A 247 13.56 -21.21 -5.59
C ASN A 247 12.98 -20.35 -6.71
N LEU A 248 11.83 -20.72 -7.27
CA LEU A 248 11.15 -19.89 -8.28
C LEU A 248 10.79 -18.51 -7.71
N ILE A 249 10.16 -18.47 -6.54
CA ILE A 249 9.75 -17.21 -5.88
C ILE A 249 10.98 -16.34 -5.54
N LEU A 250 11.99 -16.92 -4.87
CA LEU A 250 13.19 -16.18 -4.46
C LEU A 250 14.13 -15.81 -5.62
N SER A 251 13.90 -16.34 -6.82
CA SER A 251 14.67 -16.01 -8.03
C SER A 251 14.16 -14.78 -8.78
N ALA A 252 13.01 -14.20 -8.41
CA ALA A 252 12.48 -13.01 -9.07
C ALA A 252 13.48 -11.83 -9.02
N ARG A 253 13.81 -11.24 -10.17
CA ARG A 253 14.75 -10.11 -10.28
C ARG A 253 14.19 -8.93 -11.07
N THR A 254 13.38 -9.18 -12.09
CA THR A 254 12.79 -8.12 -12.92
C THR A 254 11.58 -7.49 -12.25
N ASP A 255 11.16 -6.33 -12.72
CA ASP A 255 9.97 -5.65 -12.18
C ASP A 255 8.70 -6.49 -12.37
N ASP A 256 8.57 -7.17 -13.51
CA ASP A 256 7.42 -8.04 -13.80
C ASP A 256 7.40 -9.29 -12.92
N GLU A 257 8.54 -9.94 -12.71
CA GLU A 257 8.65 -11.06 -11.78
C GLU A 257 8.30 -10.63 -10.35
N MET A 258 8.79 -9.47 -9.91
CA MET A 258 8.50 -8.96 -8.57
C MET A 258 7.01 -8.66 -8.38
N ASN A 259 6.37 -8.01 -9.38
CA ASN A 259 4.93 -7.80 -9.37
C ASN A 259 4.14 -9.10 -9.29
N ARG A 260 4.56 -10.13 -10.03
CA ARG A 260 3.95 -11.47 -10.00
C ARG A 260 4.05 -12.11 -8.63
N VAL A 261 5.23 -12.03 -7.98
CA VAL A 261 5.42 -12.53 -6.62
C VAL A 261 4.51 -11.81 -5.63
N ILE A 262 4.54 -10.48 -5.61
CA ILE A 262 3.74 -9.67 -4.67
C ILE A 262 2.24 -9.95 -4.82
N ASN A 263 1.72 -9.93 -6.05
CA ASN A 263 0.29 -10.09 -6.29
C ASN A 263 -0.17 -11.55 -6.23
N GLY A 264 0.72 -12.51 -6.47
CA GLY A 264 0.43 -13.93 -6.33
C GLY A 264 0.44 -14.41 -4.88
N LEU A 265 1.15 -13.71 -3.98
CA LEU A 265 1.23 -14.07 -2.57
C LEU A 265 0.30 -13.24 -1.67
N PHE A 266 0.17 -11.94 -1.90
CA PHE A 266 -0.57 -11.06 -0.98
C PHE A 266 -1.58 -10.15 -1.69
N ARG A 267 -1.22 -9.51 -2.80
CA ARG A 267 -2.03 -8.46 -3.47
C ARG A 267 -2.26 -7.25 -2.54
N PRO A 268 -1.18 -6.56 -2.14
CA PRO A 268 -1.25 -5.48 -1.17
C PRO A 268 -1.98 -4.25 -1.70
N GLU A 269 -2.65 -3.57 -0.77
CA GLU A 269 -3.32 -2.30 -0.99
C GLU A 269 -2.71 -1.22 -0.07
N VAL A 270 -2.30 -0.11 -0.66
CA VAL A 270 -1.81 1.07 0.07
C VAL A 270 -2.97 2.03 0.31
N ARG A 271 -3.05 2.54 1.53
CA ARG A 271 -4.11 3.43 1.99
C ARG A 271 -3.49 4.72 2.50
N VAL A 272 -3.97 5.85 2.00
CA VAL A 272 -3.53 7.17 2.43
C VAL A 272 -4.68 7.92 3.10
N PRO A 273 -4.53 8.41 4.34
CA PRO A 273 -5.61 9.09 5.05
C PRO A 273 -6.09 10.34 4.32
N ARG A 274 -7.41 10.46 4.19
CA ARG A 274 -8.24 11.62 3.81
C ARG A 274 -8.04 12.19 2.40
N MET A 275 -6.80 12.48 2.00
CA MET A 275 -6.48 12.96 0.67
C MET A 275 -5.00 12.80 0.29
N VAL A 276 -4.78 12.78 -1.02
CA VAL A 276 -3.47 12.80 -1.67
C VAL A 276 -3.40 14.01 -2.59
N GLY A 277 -2.38 14.84 -2.40
CA GLY A 277 -2.08 15.98 -3.27
C GLY A 277 -0.64 15.88 -3.74
N ILE A 278 -0.43 15.67 -5.04
CA ILE A 278 0.90 15.53 -5.65
C ILE A 278 1.09 16.63 -6.70
N PRO A 279 2.20 17.38 -6.65
CA PRO A 279 2.52 18.39 -7.66
C PRO A 279 2.57 17.80 -9.07
N ASN A 280 2.26 18.61 -10.07
CA ASN A 280 2.60 18.29 -11.46
C ASN A 280 4.08 17.89 -11.55
N ASP A 281 4.40 16.90 -12.40
CA ASP A 281 5.73 16.30 -12.58
C ASP A 281 6.19 15.30 -11.48
N ALA A 282 5.44 15.14 -10.38
CA ALA A 282 5.74 14.15 -9.33
C ALA A 282 4.86 12.88 -9.40
N TYR A 283 4.11 12.70 -10.49
CA TYR A 283 3.29 11.53 -10.78
C TYR A 283 3.24 11.25 -12.29
N GLN A 284 2.80 10.06 -12.66
CA GLN A 284 2.47 9.70 -14.05
C GLN A 284 0.96 9.61 -14.21
N ALA A 285 0.38 10.39 -15.12
CA ALA A 285 -1.02 10.24 -15.55
C ALA A 285 -1.10 9.55 -16.91
N ILE A 286 -1.86 8.46 -16.96
CA ILE A 286 -2.14 7.69 -18.16
C ILE A 286 -3.62 7.87 -18.43
N MET A 287 -3.93 8.76 -19.37
CA MET A 287 -5.30 9.13 -19.72
C MET A 287 -5.75 8.30 -20.92
N ASN A 288 -6.79 7.49 -20.75
CA ASN A 288 -7.39 6.78 -21.87
C ASN A 288 -8.45 7.67 -22.52
N LYS A 289 -8.17 8.12 -23.75
CA LYS A 289 -9.09 8.98 -24.54
C LYS A 289 -10.31 8.24 -25.11
N ARG A 290 -10.69 7.09 -24.56
CA ARG A 290 -11.82 6.29 -25.05
C ARG A 290 -12.84 6.15 -23.92
N PHE A 291 -13.83 7.04 -23.91
CA PHE A 291 -15.24 6.78 -24.23
C PHE A 291 -15.89 8.12 -24.61
#